data_AF-A0A1H8JX01-F1
#
_entry.id   AF-A0A1H8JX01-F1
#
_cell.length_a   1.000
_cell.length_b   1.000
_cell.length_c   1.000
_cell.angle_alpha   90.00
_cell.angle_beta   90.00
_cell.angle_gamma   90.00
#
_symmetry.space_group_name_H-M   'P 1'
#
loop_
_entity.id
_entity.type
_entity.pdbx_description
1 polymer ?
#
loop_
_entity_poly.entity_id
_entity_poly.type
_entity_poly.pdbx_seq_one_letter_code
_entity_poly.pdbx_strand_id
1 'polypeptide(L)'
;MRFIPEDLLSALLESSPQPTVHAPRDARGLYGLVDHHGDLRYIGSTSSTDQTFYERIHQRHRTGSEGMSHYFSQMYNTGRMWRERKDATTKVDGDLAKKLRNEFVVDHCRAVWLALPDTADIARLEAEVLAMAPEHAIAWNRRRMQTYDEPADLVDATLRRLGWGAQELAAIERQRQRFFGAATSPVPPILRQPAPISETRVTPFPEGPFRFFALDVETANNDRGSICQIGVACVRPDNSIETWMTYVDPQVDRWVFTYLHGISARTVKGAPTFAEVLPVLQDALAGHVVYQHSGFDRSAVAAACSNSGLNIPQWEWCDSVHVARAAWPELRGNGGHGLASLKQHLGLEFDHHDAGEDARAAAEVVLRAEGHQPVRLQKPLRPSPVEIDDDFDLIEDDNDTVILAEAPVAAPTVPDLQTLRNAARAIGTTEITQGNIDNDHIYLRGFFEKFPADAIGGSNRASAAQREIAVDWGGGTVVITDLDGAKRFFRKRGWIREFFARHGARAGDTVMVEEIAPYSYRVVLQRRAA
;
A
#
# COMPACT_ATOMS: atom_id res chain seq x y z
N MET A 1 -42.00 -2.59 12.36
CA MET A 1 -41.32 -3.83 11.93
C MET A 1 -39.88 -3.71 12.39
N ARG A 2 -39.34 -4.64 13.20
CA ARG A 2 -37.92 -4.60 13.56
C ARG A 2 -37.15 -5.23 12.40
N PHE A 3 -36.20 -4.51 11.84
CA PHE A 3 -35.27 -5.05 10.84
C PHE A 3 -34.17 -5.79 11.60
N ILE A 4 -34.08 -7.10 11.39
CA ILE A 4 -33.10 -7.97 12.03
C ILE A 4 -31.89 -8.06 11.08
N PRO A 5 -30.67 -7.70 11.52
CA PRO A 5 -29.49 -7.67 10.65
C PRO A 5 -29.18 -9.00 9.94
N GLU A 6 -29.43 -10.14 10.59
CA GLU A 6 -29.26 -11.48 10.03
C GLU A 6 -30.20 -11.73 8.84
N ASP A 7 -31.46 -11.28 8.95
CA ASP A 7 -32.44 -11.37 7.88
C ASP A 7 -32.05 -10.45 6.71
N LEU A 8 -31.52 -9.26 7.00
CA LEU A 8 -31.05 -8.32 5.98
C LEU A 8 -29.83 -8.88 5.23
N LEU A 9 -28.87 -9.46 5.93
CA LEU A 9 -27.70 -10.09 5.32
C LEU A 9 -28.12 -11.27 4.45
N SER A 10 -29.00 -12.14 4.97
CA SER A 10 -29.53 -13.28 4.21
C SER A 10 -30.26 -12.81 2.95
N ALA A 11 -31.12 -11.78 3.08
CA ALA A 11 -31.81 -11.20 1.95
C ALA A 11 -30.86 -10.57 0.91
N LEU A 12 -29.75 -9.93 1.32
CA LEU A 12 -28.74 -9.43 0.37
C LEU A 12 -28.05 -10.57 -0.38
N LEU A 13 -27.74 -11.68 0.30
CA LEU A 13 -27.05 -12.84 -0.28
C LEU A 13 -27.96 -13.65 -1.22
N GLU A 14 -29.25 -13.75 -0.91
CA GLU A 14 -30.23 -14.57 -1.64
C GLU A 14 -30.97 -13.79 -2.75
N SER A 15 -30.95 -12.46 -2.71
CA SER A 15 -31.61 -11.63 -3.71
C SER A 15 -31.01 -11.84 -5.10
N SER A 16 -31.87 -11.98 -6.10
CA SER A 16 -31.44 -12.06 -7.51
C SER A 16 -30.77 -10.75 -7.95
N PRO A 17 -29.50 -10.76 -8.38
CA PRO A 17 -28.80 -9.57 -8.81
C PRO A 17 -29.44 -8.95 -10.07
N GLN A 18 -29.58 -7.62 -10.07
CA GLN A 18 -30.21 -6.87 -11.16
C GLN A 18 -29.24 -5.88 -11.82
N PRO A 19 -29.49 -5.46 -13.07
CA PRO A 19 -28.73 -4.39 -13.71
C PRO A 19 -28.72 -3.12 -12.88
N THR A 20 -27.56 -2.47 -12.76
CA THR A 20 -27.40 -1.26 -11.92
C THR A 20 -28.35 -0.12 -12.29
N VAL A 21 -28.75 -0.03 -13.56
CA VAL A 21 -29.69 0.98 -14.08
C VAL A 21 -31.11 0.84 -13.52
N HIS A 22 -31.48 -0.34 -13.00
CA HIS A 22 -32.77 -0.60 -12.37
C HIS A 22 -32.81 -0.23 -10.88
N ALA A 23 -31.68 0.22 -10.31
CA ALA A 23 -31.65 0.68 -8.93
C ALA A 23 -32.71 1.78 -8.70
N PRO A 24 -33.51 1.71 -7.61
CA PRO A 24 -34.56 2.68 -7.35
C PRO A 24 -34.06 4.12 -7.23
N ARG A 25 -34.86 5.07 -7.73
CA ARG A 25 -34.55 6.51 -7.73
C ARG A 25 -35.16 7.27 -6.54
N ASP A 26 -36.00 6.60 -5.78
CA ASP A 26 -36.84 7.15 -4.71
C ASP A 26 -36.80 6.28 -3.45
N ALA A 27 -35.83 5.35 -3.37
CA ALA A 27 -35.65 4.49 -2.21
C ALA A 27 -34.20 4.50 -1.69
N ARG A 28 -34.09 4.15 -0.41
CA ARG A 28 -32.88 4.14 0.40
C ARG A 28 -32.81 2.83 1.20
N GLY A 29 -31.62 2.47 1.68
CA GLY A 29 -31.41 1.30 2.53
C GLY A 29 -30.03 0.69 2.33
N LEU A 30 -29.96 -0.64 2.33
CA LEU A 30 -28.73 -1.41 2.11
C LEU A 30 -28.65 -1.90 0.67
N TYR A 31 -27.45 -2.01 0.13
CA TYR A 31 -27.22 -2.55 -1.20
C TYR A 31 -25.93 -3.37 -1.26
N GLY A 32 -25.88 -4.22 -2.27
CA GLY A 32 -24.75 -5.06 -2.59
C GLY A 32 -24.25 -4.82 -4.01
N LEU A 33 -22.94 -4.87 -4.23
CA LEU A 33 -22.35 -4.87 -5.59
C LEU A 33 -21.87 -6.27 -5.93
N VAL A 34 -22.24 -6.72 -7.12
CA VAL A 34 -21.99 -8.07 -7.61
C VAL A 34 -21.02 -7.98 -8.79
N ASP A 35 -19.93 -8.75 -8.71
CA ASP A 35 -18.88 -8.74 -9.73
C ASP A 35 -19.27 -9.52 -11.00
N HIS A 36 -18.32 -9.63 -11.92
CA HIS A 36 -18.53 -10.31 -13.20
C HIS A 36 -18.62 -11.84 -13.09
N HIS A 37 -18.30 -12.42 -11.93
CA HIS A 37 -18.52 -13.84 -11.63
C HIS A 37 -19.92 -14.10 -11.05
N GLY A 38 -20.67 -13.04 -10.74
CA GLY A 38 -21.98 -13.16 -10.11
C GLY A 38 -21.92 -13.19 -8.58
N ASP A 39 -20.76 -12.93 -8.00
CA ASP A 39 -20.59 -12.97 -6.55
C ASP A 39 -20.80 -11.59 -5.94
N LEU A 40 -21.51 -11.55 -4.80
CA LEU A 40 -21.55 -10.35 -3.97
C LEU A 40 -20.14 -10.08 -3.45
N ARG A 41 -19.67 -8.82 -3.58
CA ARG A 41 -18.33 -8.41 -3.14
C ARG A 41 -18.32 -7.23 -2.21
N TYR A 42 -19.33 -6.37 -2.28
CA TYR A 42 -19.42 -5.17 -1.47
C TYR A 42 -20.80 -5.06 -0.86
N ILE A 43 -20.87 -4.66 0.40
CA ILE A 43 -22.10 -4.24 1.05
C ILE A 43 -21.95 -2.77 1.44
N GLY A 44 -22.94 -1.95 1.11
CA GLY A 44 -22.96 -0.56 1.53
C GLY A 44 -24.37 -0.05 1.80
N SER A 45 -24.46 1.21 2.19
CA SER A 45 -25.75 1.85 2.46
C SER A 45 -25.92 3.23 1.82
N THR A 46 -27.17 3.64 1.74
CA THR A 46 -27.56 5.03 1.45
C THR A 46 -28.00 5.73 2.73
N SER A 47 -27.16 5.69 3.77
CA SER A 47 -27.43 6.25 5.10
C SER A 47 -27.64 7.77 5.11
N SER A 48 -27.12 8.49 4.11
CA SER A 48 -27.41 9.91 3.90
C SER A 48 -28.78 10.14 3.27
N THR A 49 -29.55 11.12 3.77
CA THR A 49 -30.92 11.43 3.32
C THR A 49 -30.98 12.02 1.92
N ASP A 50 -29.85 12.45 1.38
CA ASP A 50 -29.70 13.05 0.04
C ASP A 50 -29.27 12.05 -1.03
N GLN A 51 -29.20 10.75 -0.72
CA GLN A 51 -28.69 9.73 -1.62
C GLN A 51 -29.67 8.57 -1.77
N THR A 52 -29.93 8.22 -3.02
CA THR A 52 -30.76 7.09 -3.44
C THR A 52 -29.90 5.92 -3.91
N PHE A 53 -30.50 4.73 -4.07
CA PHE A 53 -29.78 3.58 -4.64
C PHE A 53 -29.24 3.88 -6.04
N TYR A 54 -30.04 4.52 -6.90
CA TYR A 54 -29.61 4.86 -8.26
C TYR A 54 -28.37 5.76 -8.27
N GLU A 55 -28.36 6.82 -7.46
CA GLU A 55 -27.22 7.75 -7.39
C GLU A 55 -25.98 7.03 -6.88
N ARG A 56 -26.12 6.20 -5.85
CA ARG A 56 -24.98 5.52 -5.23
C ARG A 56 -24.42 4.40 -6.10
N ILE A 57 -25.29 3.51 -6.60
CA ILE A 57 -24.89 2.33 -7.36
C ILE A 57 -24.57 2.71 -8.81
N HIS A 58 -25.53 3.32 -9.51
CA HIS A 58 -25.42 3.52 -10.96
C HIS A 58 -24.61 4.76 -11.34
N GLN A 59 -24.72 5.87 -10.60
CA GLN A 59 -23.98 7.08 -10.94
C GLN A 59 -22.60 7.12 -10.28
N ARG A 60 -22.47 6.72 -9.02
CA ARG A 60 -21.17 6.77 -8.32
C ARG A 60 -20.33 5.53 -8.54
N HIS A 61 -20.75 4.35 -8.07
CA HIS A 61 -19.90 3.16 -8.17
C HIS A 61 -19.50 2.80 -9.60
N ARG A 62 -20.41 2.93 -10.57
CA ARG A 62 -20.14 2.65 -11.99
C ARG A 62 -19.38 3.75 -12.73
N THR A 63 -19.78 5.03 -12.59
CA THR A 63 -19.25 6.11 -13.47
C THR A 63 -18.33 7.10 -12.77
N GLY A 64 -18.19 6.96 -11.46
CA GLY A 64 -17.36 7.81 -10.63
C GLY A 64 -15.87 7.69 -10.92
N SER A 65 -15.06 8.47 -10.20
CA SER A 65 -13.60 8.40 -10.25
C SER A 65 -13.07 7.06 -9.78
N GLU A 66 -11.90 6.68 -10.28
CA GLU A 66 -11.17 5.42 -10.02
C GLU A 66 -10.56 5.34 -8.60
N GLY A 67 -11.09 6.11 -7.65
CA GLY A 67 -10.63 6.18 -6.26
C GLY A 67 -11.42 5.27 -5.32
N MET A 68 -11.00 5.25 -4.06
CA MET A 68 -11.36 4.32 -2.98
C MET A 68 -12.86 4.21 -2.59
N SER A 69 -13.77 4.87 -3.30
CA SER A 69 -15.21 4.89 -2.96
C SER A 69 -16.12 4.53 -4.14
N HIS A 70 -15.56 4.27 -5.33
CA HIS A 70 -16.33 3.87 -6.50
C HIS A 70 -15.89 2.49 -6.98
N TYR A 71 -16.31 1.46 -6.26
CA TYR A 71 -15.76 0.11 -6.39
C TYR A 71 -15.78 -0.47 -7.82
N PHE A 72 -16.85 -0.34 -8.61
CA PHE A 72 -16.77 -0.83 -10.01
C PHE A 72 -15.73 -0.06 -10.84
N SER A 73 -15.72 1.28 -10.74
CA SER A 73 -14.71 2.10 -11.41
C SER A 73 -13.28 1.77 -10.96
N GLN A 74 -13.09 1.46 -9.68
CA GLN A 74 -11.79 1.13 -9.11
C GLN A 74 -11.36 -0.27 -9.55
N MET A 75 -12.19 -1.28 -9.33
CA MET A 75 -11.87 -2.70 -9.51
C MET A 75 -11.59 -3.08 -10.95
N TYR A 76 -12.22 -2.39 -11.91
CA TYR A 76 -12.03 -2.65 -13.34
C TYR A 76 -11.16 -1.59 -14.03
N ASN A 77 -10.38 -0.79 -13.28
CA ASN A 77 -9.38 0.10 -13.86
C ASN A 77 -8.09 -0.67 -14.18
N THR A 78 -8.17 -1.57 -15.15
CA THR A 78 -7.11 -2.55 -15.48
C THR A 78 -7.02 -2.75 -17.00
N GLY A 79 -5.85 -3.09 -17.52
CA GLY A 79 -5.62 -3.42 -18.93
C GLY A 79 -6.19 -2.36 -19.90
N ARG A 80 -7.01 -2.78 -20.87
CA ARG A 80 -7.69 -1.92 -21.87
C ARG A 80 -8.70 -0.94 -21.27
N MET A 81 -9.12 -1.17 -20.02
CA MET A 81 -10.05 -0.33 -19.27
C MET A 81 -9.32 0.63 -18.30
N TRP A 82 -7.99 0.57 -18.27
CA TRP A 82 -7.18 1.42 -17.40
C TRP A 82 -7.17 2.87 -17.87
N ARG A 83 -7.16 3.76 -16.89
CA ARG A 83 -7.03 5.20 -17.07
C ARG A 83 -6.33 5.81 -15.88
N GLU A 84 -5.32 6.62 -16.13
CA GLU A 84 -4.79 7.56 -15.16
C GLU A 84 -5.48 8.92 -15.29
N ARG A 85 -6.27 9.30 -14.28
CA ARG A 85 -7.08 10.53 -14.36
C ARG A 85 -6.23 11.81 -14.36
N LYS A 86 -5.07 11.80 -13.70
CA LYS A 86 -4.26 13.00 -13.46
C LYS A 86 -3.28 13.30 -14.59
N ASP A 87 -3.05 12.34 -15.47
CA ASP A 87 -2.19 12.51 -16.62
C ASP A 87 -2.98 13.09 -17.80
N ALA A 88 -2.66 14.33 -18.17
CA ALA A 88 -3.31 15.02 -19.29
C ALA A 88 -2.90 14.42 -20.65
N THR A 89 -1.74 13.78 -20.74
CA THR A 89 -1.20 13.25 -22.00
C THR A 89 -1.96 12.02 -22.49
N THR A 90 -2.58 11.28 -21.56
CA THR A 90 -3.36 10.08 -21.85
C THR A 90 -4.86 10.33 -21.89
N LYS A 91 -5.32 11.57 -21.70
CA LYS A 91 -6.73 11.91 -21.49
C LYS A 91 -7.68 11.38 -22.57
N VAL A 92 -7.35 11.54 -23.85
CA VAL A 92 -8.23 11.14 -24.96
C VAL A 92 -8.43 9.62 -24.98
N ASP A 93 -7.33 8.87 -24.95
CA ASP A 93 -7.34 7.41 -24.91
C ASP A 93 -7.96 6.89 -23.59
N GLY A 94 -7.67 7.56 -22.48
CA GLY A 94 -8.20 7.21 -21.17
C GLY A 94 -9.71 7.44 -21.04
N ASP A 95 -10.25 8.49 -21.68
CA ASP A 95 -11.70 8.71 -21.71
C ASP A 95 -12.43 7.59 -22.50
N LEU A 96 -11.79 7.02 -23.54
CA LEU A 96 -12.28 5.81 -24.21
C LEU A 96 -12.18 4.57 -23.31
N ALA A 97 -11.06 4.35 -22.63
CA ALA A 97 -10.92 3.24 -21.67
C ALA A 97 -11.97 3.31 -20.55
N LYS A 98 -12.25 4.50 -20.01
CA LYS A 98 -13.34 4.72 -19.06
C LYS A 98 -14.71 4.39 -19.66
N LYS A 99 -14.96 4.77 -20.92
CA LYS A 99 -16.22 4.42 -21.60
C LYS A 99 -16.36 2.91 -21.72
N LEU A 100 -15.29 2.21 -22.12
CA LEU A 100 -15.28 0.74 -22.19
C LEU A 100 -15.57 0.11 -20.83
N ARG A 101 -14.92 0.58 -19.75
CA ARG A 101 -15.16 0.11 -18.38
C ARG A 101 -16.62 0.28 -17.94
N ASN A 102 -17.21 1.44 -18.22
CA ASN A 102 -18.60 1.70 -17.84
C ASN A 102 -19.58 0.76 -18.54
N GLU A 103 -19.27 0.37 -19.78
CA GLU A 103 -20.05 -0.56 -20.59
C GLU A 103 -19.81 -2.01 -20.16
N PHE A 104 -18.58 -2.36 -19.79
CA PHE A 104 -18.25 -3.64 -19.19
C PHE A 104 -19.07 -3.90 -17.91
N VAL A 105 -19.19 -2.89 -17.05
CA VAL A 105 -20.00 -2.98 -15.82
C VAL A 105 -21.49 -3.13 -16.14
N VAL A 106 -21.99 -2.55 -17.24
CA VAL A 106 -23.38 -2.74 -17.69
C VAL A 106 -23.61 -4.19 -18.11
N ASP A 107 -22.68 -4.76 -18.87
CA ASP A 107 -22.83 -6.09 -19.43
C ASP A 107 -22.70 -7.17 -18.35
N HIS A 108 -21.68 -7.05 -17.50
CA HIS A 108 -21.20 -8.19 -16.69
C HIS A 108 -21.42 -8.04 -15.18
N CYS A 109 -21.63 -6.83 -14.67
CA CYS A 109 -21.79 -6.60 -13.22
C CYS A 109 -23.24 -6.31 -12.84
N ARG A 110 -23.62 -6.60 -11.59
CA ARG A 110 -24.99 -6.44 -11.09
C ARG A 110 -25.01 -5.81 -9.70
N ALA A 111 -26.19 -5.52 -9.18
CA ALA A 111 -26.38 -5.08 -7.81
C ALA A 111 -27.65 -5.68 -7.20
N VAL A 112 -27.68 -5.73 -5.87
CA VAL A 112 -28.85 -6.07 -5.06
C VAL A 112 -29.16 -4.91 -4.12
N TRP A 113 -30.40 -4.76 -3.69
CA TRP A 113 -30.80 -3.68 -2.79
C TRP A 113 -31.98 -4.09 -1.92
N LEU A 114 -31.99 -3.58 -0.69
CA LEU A 114 -33.05 -3.75 0.29
C LEU A 114 -33.53 -2.38 0.74
N ALA A 115 -34.73 -2.00 0.30
CA ALA A 115 -35.34 -0.74 0.68
C ALA A 115 -35.70 -0.76 2.17
N LEU A 116 -35.27 0.27 2.88
CA LEU A 116 -35.56 0.50 4.30
C LEU A 116 -36.33 1.82 4.43
N PRO A 117 -37.29 1.92 5.36
CA PRO A 117 -38.00 3.17 5.61
C PRO A 117 -37.04 4.23 6.16
N ASP A 118 -37.33 5.51 5.92
CA ASP A 118 -36.50 6.61 6.40
C ASP A 118 -36.40 6.70 7.93
N THR A 119 -37.31 6.03 8.65
CA THR A 119 -37.28 5.91 10.11
C THR A 119 -36.28 4.88 10.63
N ALA A 120 -35.70 4.04 9.75
CA ALA A 120 -34.71 3.04 10.13
C ALA A 120 -33.33 3.68 10.31
N ASP A 121 -32.60 3.20 11.32
CA ASP A 121 -31.18 3.53 11.48
C ASP A 121 -30.33 2.72 10.51
N ILE A 122 -30.28 3.18 9.25
CA ILE A 122 -29.59 2.50 8.15
C ILE A 122 -28.08 2.36 8.44
N ALA A 123 -27.46 3.35 9.08
CA ALA A 123 -26.03 3.32 9.39
C ALA A 123 -25.71 2.24 10.44
N ARG A 124 -26.53 2.12 11.50
CA ARG A 124 -26.39 1.04 12.48
C ARG A 124 -26.60 -0.33 11.84
N LEU A 125 -27.64 -0.48 11.01
CA LEU A 125 -27.92 -1.74 10.32
C LEU A 125 -26.80 -2.15 9.35
N GLU A 126 -26.19 -1.20 8.63
CA GLU A 126 -25.02 -1.45 7.79
C GLU A 126 -23.85 -2.01 8.61
N ALA A 127 -23.54 -1.37 9.74
CA ALA A 127 -22.44 -1.82 10.61
C ALA A 127 -22.68 -3.23 11.17
N GLU A 128 -23.91 -3.52 11.61
CA GLU A 128 -24.30 -4.85 12.12
C GLU A 128 -24.24 -5.91 11.03
N VAL A 129 -24.74 -5.61 9.81
CA VAL A 129 -24.66 -6.52 8.66
C VAL A 129 -23.20 -6.78 8.27
N LEU A 130 -22.36 -5.74 8.19
CA LEU A 130 -20.94 -5.88 7.84
C LEU A 130 -20.16 -6.72 8.85
N ALA A 131 -20.50 -6.63 10.13
CA ALA A 131 -19.84 -7.42 11.18
C ALA A 131 -20.08 -8.94 11.05
N MET A 132 -21.17 -9.34 10.40
CA MET A 132 -21.56 -10.74 10.22
C MET A 132 -21.35 -11.26 8.80
N ALA A 133 -21.13 -10.36 7.83
CA ALA A 133 -21.02 -10.72 6.43
C ALA A 133 -19.79 -11.62 6.17
N PRO A 134 -19.94 -12.68 5.36
CA PRO A 134 -18.82 -13.56 5.05
C PRO A 134 -17.76 -12.82 4.24
N GLU A 135 -16.49 -13.19 4.40
CA GLU A 135 -15.36 -12.42 3.83
C GLU A 135 -15.48 -12.17 2.32
N HIS A 136 -15.97 -13.17 1.57
CA HIS A 136 -16.14 -13.05 0.12
C HIS A 136 -17.18 -11.99 -0.27
N ALA A 137 -18.22 -11.78 0.55
CA ALA A 137 -19.30 -10.82 0.32
C ALA A 137 -18.90 -9.37 0.60
N ILE A 138 -17.78 -9.17 1.31
CA ILE A 138 -17.25 -7.88 1.72
C ILE A 138 -15.78 -7.69 1.34
N ALA A 139 -15.29 -8.45 0.36
CA ALA A 139 -13.94 -8.25 -0.21
C ALA A 139 -13.74 -6.79 -0.68
N TRP A 140 -14.82 -6.22 -1.23
CA TRP A 140 -15.26 -4.83 -1.41
C TRP A 140 -14.98 -3.80 -0.30
N ASN A 141 -15.05 -4.21 0.95
CA ASN A 141 -15.15 -3.29 2.07
C ASN A 141 -13.81 -3.08 2.80
N ARG A 142 -12.83 -3.93 2.54
CA ARG A 142 -11.52 -3.92 3.22
C ARG A 142 -10.57 -2.91 2.59
N ARG A 143 -9.78 -2.21 3.41
CA ARG A 143 -8.71 -1.32 2.93
C ARG A 143 -7.57 -2.21 2.40
N ARG A 144 -7.01 -1.90 1.21
CA ARG A 144 -6.00 -2.66 0.44
C ARG A 144 -6.53 -3.71 -0.55
N MET A 145 -7.61 -3.38 -1.24
CA MET A 145 -8.18 -4.23 -2.29
C MET A 145 -7.47 -4.05 -3.61
N GLN A 146 -7.15 -5.17 -4.26
CA GLN A 146 -6.52 -5.20 -5.57
C GLN A 146 -7.58 -5.12 -6.67
N THR A 147 -7.28 -4.38 -7.72
CA THR A 147 -8.08 -4.36 -8.95
C THR A 147 -7.99 -5.72 -9.63
N TYR A 148 -9.02 -6.14 -10.36
CA TYR A 148 -8.95 -7.38 -11.13
C TYR A 148 -7.87 -7.31 -12.21
N ASP A 149 -7.35 -8.46 -12.60
CA ASP A 149 -6.81 -8.63 -13.94
C ASP A 149 -7.91 -8.37 -14.96
N GLU A 150 -7.52 -7.91 -16.15
CA GLU A 150 -8.50 -7.69 -17.20
C GLU A 150 -9.17 -9.01 -17.62
N PRO A 151 -10.50 -9.17 -17.48
CA PRO A 151 -11.21 -10.36 -17.96
C PRO A 151 -11.38 -10.26 -19.48
N ALA A 152 -10.30 -10.56 -20.20
CA ALA A 152 -10.12 -10.24 -21.62
C ALA A 152 -11.28 -10.74 -22.52
N ASP A 153 -11.80 -11.94 -22.27
CA ASP A 153 -12.90 -12.51 -23.06
C ASP A 153 -14.21 -11.73 -22.89
N LEU A 154 -14.49 -11.25 -21.68
CA LEU A 154 -15.67 -10.44 -21.36
C LEU A 154 -15.50 -9.00 -21.88
N VAL A 155 -14.29 -8.47 -21.84
CA VAL A 155 -13.95 -7.19 -22.49
C VAL A 155 -14.14 -7.30 -24.01
N ASP A 156 -13.70 -8.39 -24.63
CA ASP A 156 -13.90 -8.64 -26.06
C ASP A 156 -15.38 -8.77 -26.42
N ALA A 157 -16.18 -9.42 -25.56
CA ALA A 157 -17.63 -9.48 -25.73
C ALA A 157 -18.27 -8.08 -25.69
N THR A 158 -17.83 -7.25 -24.76
CA THR A 158 -18.25 -5.84 -24.64
C THR A 158 -17.90 -5.06 -25.90
N LEU A 159 -16.66 -5.20 -26.39
CA LEU A 159 -16.19 -4.54 -27.61
C LEU A 159 -16.96 -4.97 -28.86
N ARG A 160 -17.27 -6.27 -28.99
CA ARG A 160 -18.12 -6.78 -30.08
C ARG A 160 -19.51 -6.15 -30.06
N ARG A 161 -20.12 -5.98 -28.89
CA ARG A 161 -21.42 -5.30 -28.75
C ARG A 161 -21.34 -3.82 -29.11
N LEU A 162 -20.28 -3.15 -28.69
CA LEU A 162 -20.11 -1.71 -28.91
C LEU A 162 -19.79 -1.35 -30.37
N GLY A 163 -19.24 -2.28 -31.16
CA GLY A 163 -18.98 -2.08 -32.58
C GLY A 163 -17.96 -0.97 -32.86
N TRP A 164 -16.99 -0.78 -31.97
CA TRP A 164 -15.98 0.27 -32.09
C TRP A 164 -15.06 0.08 -33.30
N GLY A 165 -14.64 1.20 -33.90
CA GLY A 165 -13.76 1.22 -35.06
C GLY A 165 -12.30 0.99 -34.72
N ALA A 166 -11.46 0.90 -35.76
CA ALA A 166 -10.03 0.65 -35.60
C ALA A 166 -9.31 1.74 -34.77
N GLN A 167 -9.80 2.98 -34.80
CA GLN A 167 -9.20 4.08 -34.05
C GLN A 167 -9.43 3.93 -32.55
N GLU A 168 -10.64 3.59 -32.11
CA GLU A 168 -10.95 3.39 -30.70
C GLU A 168 -10.27 2.12 -30.15
N LEU A 169 -10.22 1.04 -30.94
CA LEU A 169 -9.51 -0.19 -30.58
C LEU A 169 -8.01 0.06 -30.38
N ALA A 170 -7.39 0.84 -31.28
CA ALA A 170 -5.99 1.23 -31.12
C ALA A 170 -5.76 2.10 -29.87
N ALA A 171 -6.74 2.93 -29.49
CA ALA A 171 -6.64 3.79 -28.31
C ALA A 171 -6.64 3.00 -26.98
N ILE A 172 -7.54 2.03 -26.84
CA ILE A 172 -7.57 1.17 -25.65
C ILE A 172 -6.39 0.20 -25.59
N GLU A 173 -5.84 -0.21 -26.74
CA GLU A 173 -4.63 -1.02 -26.77
C GLU A 173 -3.41 -0.21 -26.33
N ARG A 174 -3.32 1.08 -26.69
CA ARG A 174 -2.33 1.99 -26.10
C ARG A 174 -2.52 2.15 -24.59
N GLN A 175 -3.75 2.17 -24.08
CA GLN A 175 -3.99 2.18 -22.63
C GLN A 175 -3.55 0.89 -21.96
N ARG A 176 -3.82 -0.27 -22.57
CA ARG A 176 -3.31 -1.56 -22.11
C ARG A 176 -1.78 -1.58 -22.08
N GLN A 177 -1.13 -1.10 -23.14
CA GLN A 177 0.32 -0.98 -23.20
C GLN A 177 0.88 -0.01 -22.16
N ARG A 178 0.15 1.05 -21.80
CA ARG A 178 0.56 1.94 -20.70
C ARG A 178 0.31 1.32 -19.34
N PHE A 179 -0.75 0.53 -19.19
CA PHE A 179 -1.00 -0.22 -17.96
C PHE A 179 0.13 -1.22 -17.69
N PHE A 180 0.58 -1.96 -18.72
CA PHE A 180 1.71 -2.87 -18.62
C PHE A 180 3.08 -2.18 -18.72
N GLY A 181 3.19 -1.08 -19.47
CA GLY A 181 4.43 -0.33 -19.70
C GLY A 181 4.75 0.70 -18.61
N ALA A 182 3.76 1.12 -17.83
CA ALA A 182 4.00 1.72 -16.52
C ALA A 182 4.50 0.67 -15.51
N ALA A 183 4.44 -0.62 -15.84
CA ALA A 183 5.03 -1.72 -15.06
C ALA A 183 6.38 -2.22 -15.64
N THR A 184 6.83 -1.75 -16.81
CA THR A 184 8.17 -2.01 -17.36
C THR A 184 8.53 -0.92 -18.38
N SER A 185 9.58 -0.13 -18.16
CA SER A 185 10.11 0.78 -19.19
C SER A 185 10.83 0.00 -20.32
N PRO A 186 10.72 0.40 -21.60
CA PRO A 186 11.29 -0.36 -22.71
C PRO A 186 12.76 -0.01 -23.02
N VAL A 187 13.61 -1.04 -23.10
CA VAL A 187 14.93 -1.04 -23.78
C VAL A 187 14.73 -1.57 -25.22
N PRO A 188 15.43 -1.06 -26.27
CA PRO A 188 15.14 -1.43 -27.66
C PRO A 188 15.55 -2.88 -28.00
N PRO A 189 14.94 -3.51 -29.02
CA PRO A 189 15.11 -4.93 -29.28
C PRO A 189 16.45 -5.22 -29.96
N ILE A 190 17.29 -6.02 -29.31
CA ILE A 190 18.39 -6.73 -29.98
C ILE A 190 17.81 -8.02 -30.56
N LEU A 191 17.76 -8.10 -31.89
CA LEU A 191 17.53 -9.34 -32.62
C LEU A 191 18.65 -10.34 -32.29
N ARG A 192 18.32 -11.45 -31.62
CA ARG A 192 19.20 -12.62 -31.57
C ARG A 192 18.52 -13.82 -32.21
N GLN A 193 19.23 -14.42 -33.17
CA GLN A 193 18.88 -15.69 -33.79
C GLN A 193 18.99 -16.85 -32.78
N PRO A 194 18.22 -17.94 -32.95
CA PRO A 194 18.20 -19.03 -31.99
C PRO A 194 19.49 -19.87 -32.05
N ALA A 195 20.14 -20.03 -30.90
CA ALA A 195 21.27 -20.93 -30.68
C ALA A 195 20.78 -22.23 -29.98
N PRO A 196 21.54 -23.34 -30.06
CA PRO A 196 21.05 -24.69 -29.79
C PRO A 196 20.87 -25.00 -28.30
N ILE A 197 19.99 -25.95 -28.02
CA ILE A 197 19.52 -26.38 -26.69
C ILE A 197 20.67 -27.09 -25.94
N SER A 198 21.05 -26.57 -24.77
CA SER A 198 22.01 -27.18 -23.83
C SER A 198 21.28 -27.72 -22.60
N GLU A 199 21.74 -28.85 -22.06
CA GLU A 199 21.11 -29.70 -21.04
C GLU A 199 21.10 -29.16 -19.59
N THR A 200 21.26 -27.86 -19.37
CA THR A 200 21.18 -27.25 -18.03
C THR A 200 20.05 -26.21 -18.01
N ARG A 201 18.98 -26.50 -17.26
CA ARG A 201 17.83 -25.59 -17.10
C ARG A 201 18.13 -24.37 -16.24
N VAL A 202 19.23 -24.41 -15.48
CA VAL A 202 19.70 -23.30 -14.65
C VAL A 202 20.74 -22.50 -15.42
N THR A 203 20.56 -21.18 -15.45
CA THR A 203 21.51 -20.23 -16.03
C THR A 203 22.85 -20.31 -15.28
N PRO A 204 24.00 -20.43 -15.98
CA PRO A 204 25.31 -20.43 -15.34
C PRO A 204 25.49 -19.21 -14.43
N PHE A 205 26.00 -19.45 -13.22
CA PHE A 205 26.29 -18.38 -12.26
C PHE A 205 27.60 -17.67 -12.63
N PRO A 206 27.71 -16.34 -12.47
CA PRO A 206 28.92 -15.60 -12.81
C PRO A 206 30.17 -16.11 -12.08
N GLU A 207 31.32 -16.11 -12.75
CA GLU A 207 32.59 -16.49 -12.13
C GLU A 207 33.22 -15.32 -11.37
N GLY A 208 33.78 -15.63 -10.21
CA GLY A 208 34.41 -14.66 -9.30
C GLY A 208 35.76 -14.11 -9.81
N PRO A 209 36.51 -13.39 -8.95
CA PRO A 209 36.29 -13.23 -7.52
C PRO A 209 35.14 -12.27 -7.18
N PHE A 210 34.47 -12.53 -6.05
CA PHE A 210 33.43 -11.67 -5.48
C PHE A 210 33.83 -11.21 -4.07
N ARG A 211 33.32 -10.05 -3.68
CA ARG A 211 33.52 -9.43 -2.36
C ARG A 211 32.37 -9.77 -1.42
N PHE A 212 31.14 -9.62 -1.90
CA PHE A 212 29.92 -10.00 -1.22
C PHE A 212 28.79 -10.16 -2.24
N PHE A 213 27.66 -10.69 -1.79
CA PHE A 213 26.44 -10.80 -2.58
C PHE A 213 25.29 -10.04 -1.92
N ALA A 214 24.32 -9.60 -2.70
CA ALA A 214 22.98 -9.33 -2.19
C ALA A 214 21.99 -10.25 -2.89
N LEU A 215 21.02 -10.78 -2.15
CA LEU A 215 20.03 -11.75 -2.63
C LEU A 215 18.64 -11.27 -2.26
N ASP A 216 17.74 -11.36 -3.23
CA ASP A 216 16.32 -11.03 -3.10
C ASP A 216 15.48 -12.12 -3.78
N VAL A 217 14.29 -12.41 -3.26
CA VAL A 217 13.38 -13.42 -3.82
C VAL A 217 11.94 -12.93 -3.95
N GLU A 218 11.29 -13.36 -5.03
CA GLU A 218 9.85 -13.23 -5.19
C GLU A 218 9.14 -14.55 -4.89
N THR A 219 7.96 -14.50 -4.27
CA THR A 219 7.18 -15.70 -3.89
C THR A 219 5.85 -15.75 -4.63
N ALA A 220 5.37 -16.93 -5.00
CA ALA A 220 4.15 -17.07 -5.78
C ALA A 220 2.89 -16.80 -4.95
N ASN A 221 2.90 -17.14 -3.65
CA ASN A 221 1.76 -16.98 -2.75
C ASN A 221 2.18 -16.84 -1.27
N ASN A 222 1.22 -16.87 -0.34
CA ASN A 222 1.46 -16.68 1.10
C ASN A 222 2.35 -17.76 1.76
N ASP A 223 2.61 -18.89 1.10
CA ASP A 223 3.67 -19.81 1.50
C ASP A 223 5.02 -19.17 1.19
N ARG A 224 5.79 -18.85 2.24
CA ARG A 224 7.13 -18.26 2.14
C ARG A 224 8.10 -19.13 1.33
N GLY A 225 7.88 -20.44 1.28
CA GLY A 225 8.70 -21.36 0.48
C GLY A 225 8.36 -21.39 -1.01
N SER A 226 7.31 -20.68 -1.45
CA SER A 226 6.84 -20.67 -2.85
C SER A 226 7.66 -19.76 -3.77
N ILE A 227 8.99 -19.76 -3.63
CA ILE A 227 9.90 -18.90 -4.40
C ILE A 227 9.69 -19.12 -5.91
N CYS A 228 9.42 -18.04 -6.64
CA CYS A 228 9.16 -18.05 -8.09
C CYS A 228 10.18 -17.26 -8.93
N GLN A 229 11.04 -16.46 -8.28
CA GLN A 229 12.23 -15.85 -8.88
C GLN A 229 13.27 -15.63 -7.78
N ILE A 230 14.55 -15.75 -8.16
CA ILE A 230 15.70 -15.41 -7.32
C ILE A 230 16.57 -14.44 -8.10
N GLY A 231 16.96 -13.34 -7.45
CA GLY A 231 17.94 -12.39 -7.94
C GLY A 231 19.15 -12.33 -7.01
N VAL A 232 20.34 -12.25 -7.60
CA VAL A 232 21.60 -12.14 -6.88
C VAL A 232 22.47 -11.06 -7.51
N ALA A 233 22.77 -10.02 -6.76
CA ALA A 233 23.78 -9.03 -7.13
C ALA A 233 25.15 -9.51 -6.66
N CYS A 234 26.05 -9.74 -7.61
CA CYS A 234 27.41 -10.22 -7.42
C CYS A 234 28.36 -9.02 -7.42
N VAL A 235 28.84 -8.61 -6.24
CA VAL A 235 29.71 -7.44 -6.11
C VAL A 235 31.17 -7.88 -6.17
N ARG A 236 31.92 -7.31 -7.11
CA ARG A 236 33.34 -7.61 -7.31
C ARG A 236 34.25 -6.77 -6.41
N PRO A 237 35.55 -7.12 -6.26
CA PRO A 237 36.49 -6.35 -5.45
C PRO A 237 36.68 -4.89 -5.87
N ASP A 238 36.41 -4.55 -7.13
CA ASP A 238 36.43 -3.18 -7.66
C ASP A 238 35.10 -2.45 -7.49
N ASN A 239 34.16 -3.03 -6.74
CA ASN A 239 32.79 -2.57 -6.51
C ASN A 239 31.89 -2.57 -7.76
N SER A 240 32.30 -3.18 -8.87
CA SER A 240 31.37 -3.44 -9.97
C SER A 240 30.32 -4.48 -9.56
N ILE A 241 29.08 -4.30 -10.02
CA ILE A 241 27.96 -5.20 -9.73
C ILE A 241 27.56 -5.91 -11.02
N GLU A 242 27.53 -7.25 -10.96
CA GLU A 242 26.95 -8.11 -11.98
C GLU A 242 25.72 -8.80 -11.40
N THR A 243 24.56 -8.75 -12.07
CA THR A 243 23.33 -9.37 -11.57
C THR A 243 23.11 -10.73 -12.23
N TRP A 244 22.88 -11.76 -11.43
CA TRP A 244 22.36 -13.05 -11.87
C TRP A 244 20.91 -13.19 -11.43
N MET A 245 20.06 -13.73 -12.30
CA MET A 245 18.65 -13.93 -12.03
C MET A 245 18.19 -15.25 -12.64
N THR A 246 17.25 -15.91 -11.97
CA THR A 246 16.56 -17.07 -12.51
C THR A 246 15.10 -17.13 -12.05
N TYR A 247 14.22 -17.60 -12.93
CA TYR A 247 12.89 -18.03 -12.53
C TYR A 247 12.96 -19.40 -11.85
N VAL A 248 12.07 -19.61 -10.90
CA VAL A 248 11.96 -20.87 -10.16
C VAL A 248 10.55 -21.39 -10.34
N ASP A 249 10.38 -22.69 -10.62
CA ASP A 249 9.08 -23.34 -10.52
C ASP A 249 8.83 -23.68 -9.04
N PRO A 250 7.90 -22.96 -8.35
CA PRO A 250 7.58 -23.20 -6.94
C PRO A 250 6.79 -24.49 -6.72
N GLN A 251 6.33 -25.17 -7.79
CA GLN A 251 5.49 -26.37 -7.74
C GLN A 251 4.18 -26.18 -6.95
N VAL A 252 3.57 -24.99 -7.08
CA VAL A 252 2.29 -24.66 -6.44
C VAL A 252 1.21 -24.36 -7.48
N ASP A 253 -0.01 -24.80 -7.18
CA ASP A 253 -1.18 -24.52 -8.03
C ASP A 253 -1.75 -23.12 -7.80
N ARG A 254 -1.56 -22.57 -6.60
CA ARG A 254 -2.12 -21.27 -6.20
C ARG A 254 -1.11 -20.15 -6.39
N TRP A 255 -1.49 -19.13 -7.16
CA TRP A 255 -0.71 -17.91 -7.35
C TRP A 255 -1.49 -16.74 -6.78
N VAL A 256 -0.88 -15.99 -5.88
CA VAL A 256 -1.48 -14.83 -5.21
C VAL A 256 -0.70 -13.57 -5.50
N PHE A 257 0.63 -13.65 -5.58
CA PHE A 257 1.51 -12.46 -5.66
C PHE A 257 1.93 -12.09 -7.08
N THR A 258 1.41 -12.77 -8.10
CA THR A 258 1.60 -12.38 -9.51
C THR A 258 1.32 -10.91 -9.79
N TYR A 259 0.42 -10.25 -9.05
CA TYR A 259 0.15 -8.82 -9.20
C TYR A 259 1.28 -7.91 -8.67
N LEU A 260 2.15 -8.40 -7.77
CA LEU A 260 3.30 -7.65 -7.24
C LEU A 260 4.41 -7.60 -8.29
N HIS A 261 4.86 -8.77 -8.73
CA HIS A 261 6.07 -8.96 -9.51
C HIS A 261 5.83 -9.43 -10.96
N GLY A 262 4.58 -9.63 -11.38
CA GLY A 262 4.22 -10.06 -12.74
C GLY A 262 4.54 -11.53 -13.07
N ILE A 263 5.10 -12.28 -12.12
CA ILE A 263 5.47 -13.70 -12.32
C ILE A 263 4.26 -14.58 -12.06
N SER A 264 3.93 -15.42 -13.04
CA SER A 264 2.80 -16.35 -13.01
C SER A 264 3.25 -17.79 -13.25
N ALA A 265 2.34 -18.75 -13.05
CA ALA A 265 2.54 -20.15 -13.45
C ALA A 265 2.99 -20.29 -14.92
N ARG A 266 2.57 -19.37 -15.79
CA ARG A 266 2.98 -19.34 -17.20
C ARG A 266 4.42 -18.86 -17.36
N THR A 267 4.84 -17.87 -16.57
CA THR A 267 6.19 -17.29 -16.58
C THR A 267 7.24 -18.35 -16.21
N VAL A 268 6.95 -19.12 -15.16
CA VAL A 268 7.87 -20.15 -14.64
C VAL A 268 7.73 -21.50 -15.36
N LYS A 269 6.92 -21.58 -16.42
CA LYS A 269 6.69 -22.83 -17.13
C LYS A 269 7.99 -23.35 -17.75
N GLY A 270 8.50 -24.46 -17.23
CA GLY A 270 9.76 -25.07 -17.67
C GLY A 270 11.00 -24.46 -17.01
N ALA A 271 10.82 -23.56 -16.04
CA ALA A 271 11.88 -23.09 -15.15
C ALA A 271 12.40 -24.24 -14.27
N PRO A 272 13.64 -24.15 -13.75
CA PRO A 272 14.14 -25.09 -12.77
C PRO A 272 13.36 -24.99 -11.45
N THR A 273 13.26 -26.09 -10.73
CA THR A 273 12.75 -26.12 -9.35
C THR A 273 13.76 -25.51 -8.38
N PHE A 274 13.30 -25.15 -7.17
CA PHE A 274 14.20 -24.65 -6.13
C PHE A 274 15.33 -25.65 -5.81
N ALA A 275 15.04 -26.95 -5.84
CA ALA A 275 16.01 -28.02 -5.62
C ALA A 275 17.10 -28.09 -6.70
N GLU A 276 16.81 -27.69 -7.92
CA GLU A 276 17.79 -27.60 -9.01
C GLU A 276 18.64 -26.33 -8.92
N VAL A 277 18.09 -25.24 -8.39
CA VAL A 277 18.78 -23.94 -8.27
C VAL A 277 19.67 -23.87 -7.02
N LEU A 278 19.24 -24.45 -5.89
CA LEU A 278 19.95 -24.32 -4.61
C LEU A 278 21.41 -24.75 -4.66
N PRO A 279 21.83 -25.86 -5.30
CA PRO A 279 23.24 -26.25 -5.36
C PRO A 279 24.13 -25.19 -6.03
N VAL A 280 23.63 -24.55 -7.08
CA VAL A 280 24.36 -23.49 -7.81
C VAL A 280 24.59 -22.29 -6.89
N LEU A 281 23.56 -21.86 -6.16
CA LEU A 281 23.68 -20.77 -5.19
C LEU A 281 24.54 -21.16 -3.99
N GLN A 282 24.41 -22.40 -3.50
CA GLN A 282 25.17 -22.88 -2.35
C GLN A 282 26.66 -22.83 -2.63
N ASP A 283 27.11 -23.30 -3.80
CA ASP A 283 28.51 -23.28 -4.19
C ASP A 283 29.01 -21.85 -4.44
N ALA A 284 28.23 -21.02 -5.11
CA ALA A 284 28.63 -19.66 -5.46
C ALA A 284 28.72 -18.71 -4.27
N LEU A 285 27.77 -18.80 -3.32
CA LEU A 285 27.67 -17.90 -2.16
C LEU A 285 28.49 -18.41 -0.95
N ALA A 286 29.07 -19.62 -1.04
CA ALA A 286 29.84 -20.22 0.05
C ALA A 286 30.98 -19.32 0.53
N GLY A 287 31.05 -19.09 1.85
CA GLY A 287 32.13 -18.31 2.47
C GLY A 287 32.08 -16.80 2.21
N HIS A 288 30.99 -16.29 1.63
CA HIS A 288 30.78 -14.87 1.38
C HIS A 288 29.65 -14.31 2.25
N VAL A 289 29.68 -13.01 2.51
CA VAL A 289 28.54 -12.29 3.14
C VAL A 289 27.43 -12.14 2.11
N VAL A 290 26.20 -12.43 2.53
CA VAL A 290 24.98 -12.31 1.73
C VAL A 290 24.08 -11.26 2.37
N TYR A 291 23.91 -10.14 1.70
CA TYR A 291 22.97 -9.11 2.12
C TYR A 291 21.57 -9.44 1.64
N GLN A 292 20.58 -9.21 2.50
CA GLN A 292 19.17 -9.11 2.16
C GLN A 292 18.68 -7.70 2.50
N HIS A 293 17.49 -7.34 2.04
CA HIS A 293 16.87 -6.07 2.43
C HIS A 293 15.60 -6.35 3.22
N SER A 294 15.72 -6.32 4.56
CA SER A 294 14.78 -6.90 5.53
C SER A 294 14.98 -8.41 5.77
N GLY A 295 14.28 -8.97 6.77
CA GLY A 295 14.41 -10.36 7.20
C GLY A 295 13.77 -11.42 6.29
N PHE A 296 13.09 -11.02 5.22
CA PHE A 296 12.20 -11.89 4.47
C PHE A 296 12.93 -12.97 3.67
N ASP A 297 13.95 -12.62 2.89
CA ASP A 297 14.59 -13.51 1.91
C ASP A 297 15.22 -14.75 2.55
N ARG A 298 15.93 -14.56 3.66
CA ARG A 298 16.49 -15.66 4.46
C ARG A 298 15.39 -16.62 4.94
N SER A 299 14.24 -16.08 5.35
CA SER A 299 13.11 -16.90 5.83
C SER A 299 12.45 -17.67 4.68
N ALA A 300 12.35 -17.07 3.50
CA ALA A 300 11.82 -17.71 2.29
C ALA A 300 12.73 -18.84 1.82
N VAL A 301 14.06 -18.62 1.78
CA VAL A 301 15.04 -19.66 1.45
C VAL A 301 14.98 -20.84 2.43
N ALA A 302 14.86 -20.56 3.74
CA ALA A 302 14.73 -21.61 4.75
C ALA A 302 13.42 -22.42 4.60
N ALA A 303 12.31 -21.75 4.29
CA ALA A 303 11.03 -22.39 4.02
C ALA A 303 11.06 -23.25 2.75
N ALA A 304 11.67 -22.74 1.66
CA ALA A 304 11.82 -23.48 0.40
C ALA A 304 12.72 -24.72 0.56
N CYS A 305 13.78 -24.64 1.38
CA CYS A 305 14.58 -25.79 1.75
C CYS A 305 13.74 -26.84 2.50
N SER A 306 12.92 -26.39 3.46
CA SER A 306 12.05 -27.28 4.25
C SER A 306 11.00 -27.97 3.36
N ASN A 307 10.35 -27.23 2.46
CA ASN A 307 9.38 -27.78 1.50
C ASN A 307 10.00 -28.80 0.54
N SER A 308 11.28 -28.62 0.19
CA SER A 308 12.01 -29.48 -0.73
C SER A 308 12.78 -30.62 -0.04
N GLY A 309 12.75 -30.71 1.30
CA GLY A 309 13.54 -31.70 2.05
C GLY A 309 15.06 -31.50 1.95
N LEU A 310 15.50 -30.25 1.75
CA LEU A 310 16.91 -29.88 1.58
C LEU A 310 17.49 -29.28 2.86
N ASN A 311 18.81 -29.37 3.01
CA ASN A 311 19.51 -28.72 4.10
C ASN A 311 19.57 -27.21 3.86
N ILE A 312 19.31 -26.41 4.90
CA ILE A 312 19.44 -24.96 4.83
C ILE A 312 20.93 -24.60 4.68
N PRO A 313 21.30 -23.78 3.68
CA PRO A 313 22.68 -23.38 3.47
C PRO A 313 23.18 -22.48 4.62
N GLN A 314 24.43 -22.67 5.03
CA GLN A 314 25.08 -21.89 6.08
C GLN A 314 25.72 -20.61 5.51
N TRP A 315 24.90 -19.71 4.98
CA TRP A 315 25.36 -18.40 4.51
C TRP A 315 25.45 -17.39 5.65
N GLU A 316 26.40 -16.45 5.54
CA GLU A 316 26.52 -15.33 6.48
C GLU A 316 25.59 -14.19 6.05
N TRP A 317 24.38 -14.17 6.60
CA TRP A 317 23.37 -13.17 6.27
C TRP A 317 23.58 -11.84 7.00
N CYS A 318 23.47 -10.74 6.27
CA CYS A 318 23.44 -9.38 6.80
C CYS A 318 22.21 -8.60 6.29
N ASP A 319 21.70 -7.66 7.08
CA ASP A 319 20.56 -6.83 6.68
C ASP A 319 21.03 -5.45 6.21
N SER A 320 20.82 -5.16 4.93
CA SER A 320 21.16 -3.87 4.33
C SER A 320 20.33 -2.72 4.89
N VAL A 321 19.16 -2.96 5.51
CA VAL A 321 18.39 -1.93 6.23
C VAL A 321 19.19 -1.41 7.44
N HIS A 322 19.92 -2.28 8.15
CA HIS A 322 20.77 -1.85 9.26
C HIS A 322 21.96 -1.03 8.77
N VAL A 323 22.55 -1.42 7.64
CA VAL A 323 23.61 -0.66 6.97
C VAL A 323 23.10 0.72 6.56
N ALA A 324 21.93 0.78 5.92
CA ALA A 324 21.31 2.01 5.47
C ALA A 324 20.93 2.94 6.63
N ARG A 325 20.39 2.39 7.73
CA ARG A 325 20.07 3.14 8.96
C ARG A 325 21.29 3.78 9.61
N ALA A 326 22.46 3.15 9.47
CA ALA A 326 23.71 3.68 10.00
C ALA A 326 24.30 4.77 9.10
N ALA A 327 24.22 4.59 7.78
CA ALA A 327 24.77 5.53 6.80
C ALA A 327 23.90 6.77 6.57
N TRP A 328 22.57 6.60 6.59
CA TRP A 328 21.59 7.68 6.38
C TRP A 328 20.58 7.74 7.53
N PRO A 329 21.00 8.07 8.76
CA PRO A 329 20.08 8.20 9.89
C PRO A 329 18.99 9.26 9.66
N GLU A 330 19.22 10.24 8.79
CA GLU A 330 18.29 11.30 8.39
C GLU A 330 17.08 10.79 7.59
N LEU A 331 17.13 9.58 7.02
CA LEU A 331 15.99 8.94 6.36
C LEU A 331 15.01 8.31 7.34
N ARG A 332 15.33 8.29 8.64
CA ARG A 332 14.40 7.85 9.67
C ARG A 332 13.20 8.78 9.68
N GLY A 333 12.08 8.21 9.27
CA GLY A 333 10.80 8.89 9.21
C GLY A 333 10.56 9.73 7.95
N ASN A 334 11.39 9.67 6.90
CA ASN A 334 11.20 10.38 5.62
C ASN A 334 11.06 9.40 4.44
N GLY A 335 10.11 8.46 4.55
CA GLY A 335 9.93 7.31 3.64
C GLY A 335 10.62 6.04 4.14
N GLY A 336 11.37 6.13 5.24
CA GLY A 336 12.06 5.00 5.86
C GLY A 336 13.25 4.48 5.06
N HIS A 337 13.78 3.33 5.46
CA HIS A 337 14.93 2.67 4.84
C HIS A 337 14.53 1.51 3.93
N GLY A 338 13.27 1.47 3.47
CA GLY A 338 12.85 0.51 2.45
C GLY A 338 13.48 0.84 1.09
N LEU A 339 13.64 -0.17 0.23
CA LEU A 339 14.28 -0.03 -1.08
C LEU A 339 13.68 1.10 -1.92
N ALA A 340 12.36 1.28 -1.94
CA ALA A 340 11.72 2.36 -2.70
C ALA A 340 12.17 3.77 -2.25
N SER A 341 12.26 3.98 -0.94
CA SER A 341 12.74 5.25 -0.35
C SER A 341 14.23 5.45 -0.61
N LEU A 342 15.04 4.41 -0.42
CA LEU A 342 16.48 4.45 -0.69
C LEU A 342 16.78 4.65 -2.18
N LYS A 343 16.00 4.05 -3.08
CA LYS A 343 16.13 4.25 -4.54
C LYS A 343 15.91 5.72 -4.90
N GLN A 344 14.86 6.34 -4.37
CA GLN A 344 14.59 7.76 -4.57
C GLN A 344 15.69 8.64 -3.98
N HIS A 345 16.16 8.34 -2.77
CA HIS A 345 17.19 9.14 -2.09
C HIS A 345 18.57 9.03 -2.75
N LEU A 346 18.95 7.84 -3.21
CA LEU A 346 20.27 7.54 -3.76
C LEU A 346 20.35 7.70 -5.29
N GLY A 347 19.24 8.11 -5.92
CA GLY A 347 19.13 8.33 -7.36
C GLY A 347 19.32 7.05 -8.17
N LEU A 348 18.79 5.94 -7.67
CA LEU A 348 18.88 4.63 -8.32
C LEU A 348 17.68 4.43 -9.24
N GLU A 349 17.93 4.20 -10.53
CA GLU A 349 16.89 3.94 -11.54
C GLU A 349 16.80 2.44 -11.81
N PHE A 350 15.82 1.75 -11.23
CA PHE A 350 15.51 0.34 -11.51
C PHE A 350 14.00 0.08 -11.37
N ASP A 351 13.44 -0.83 -12.17
CA ASP A 351 12.05 -1.27 -12.02
C ASP A 351 11.86 -1.98 -10.65
N HIS A 352 10.68 -1.85 -10.02
CA HIS A 352 10.37 -2.46 -8.72
C HIS A 352 9.68 -3.81 -8.94
N HIS A 353 9.99 -4.83 -8.12
CA HIS A 353 9.44 -6.19 -8.19
C HIS A 353 10.05 -7.09 -9.28
N ASP A 354 11.31 -6.86 -9.58
CA ASP A 354 12.21 -7.86 -10.17
C ASP A 354 13.30 -8.17 -9.14
N ALA A 355 13.41 -9.44 -8.74
CA ALA A 355 14.35 -9.86 -7.70
C ALA A 355 15.81 -9.48 -8.04
N GLY A 356 16.19 -9.46 -9.32
CA GLY A 356 17.54 -9.08 -9.75
C GLY A 356 17.82 -7.59 -9.52
N GLU A 357 16.85 -6.74 -9.84
CA GLU A 357 16.95 -5.30 -9.66
C GLU A 357 16.87 -4.89 -8.17
N ASP A 358 16.04 -5.57 -7.37
CA ASP A 358 15.94 -5.33 -5.93
C ASP A 358 17.21 -5.82 -5.19
N ALA A 359 17.77 -6.97 -5.58
CA ALA A 359 19.10 -7.41 -5.11
C ALA A 359 20.21 -6.41 -5.48
N ARG A 360 20.20 -5.90 -6.72
CA ARG A 360 21.17 -4.88 -7.17
C ARG A 360 21.06 -3.59 -6.37
N ALA A 361 19.84 -3.13 -6.11
CA ALA A 361 19.60 -1.95 -5.29
C ALA A 361 20.10 -2.16 -3.84
N ALA A 362 19.87 -3.32 -3.25
CA ALA A 362 20.39 -3.66 -1.92
C ALA A 362 21.93 -3.66 -1.87
N ALA A 363 22.60 -4.21 -2.88
CA ALA A 363 24.06 -4.16 -2.99
C ALA A 363 24.59 -2.72 -3.12
N GLU A 364 23.91 -1.91 -3.92
CA GLU A 364 24.28 -0.51 -4.14
C GLU A 364 24.11 0.36 -2.89
N VAL A 365 23.07 0.08 -2.08
CA VAL A 365 22.89 0.67 -0.74
C VAL A 365 24.11 0.39 0.15
N VAL A 366 24.59 -0.86 0.16
CA VAL A 366 25.78 -1.23 0.95
C VAL A 366 27.03 -0.49 0.44
N LEU A 367 27.28 -0.47 -0.87
CA LEU A 367 28.43 0.21 -1.45
C LEU A 367 28.44 1.72 -1.16
N ARG A 368 27.29 2.37 -1.32
CA ARG A 368 27.16 3.81 -1.03
C ARG A 368 27.30 4.10 0.47
N ALA A 369 26.78 3.22 1.33
CA ALA A 369 26.92 3.37 2.78
C ALA A 369 28.38 3.33 3.24
N GLU A 370 29.18 2.44 2.66
CA GLU A 370 30.63 2.36 2.89
C GLU A 370 31.36 3.64 2.45
N GLY A 371 30.84 4.33 1.43
CA GLY A 371 31.37 5.61 0.95
C GLY A 371 30.96 6.84 1.78
N HIS A 372 29.90 6.75 2.61
CA HIS A 372 29.37 7.88 3.39
C HIS A 372 29.95 8.02 4.80
N GLN A 373 30.48 6.96 5.41
CA GLN A 373 31.35 7.02 6.60
C GLN A 373 32.30 5.81 6.64
N PRO A 374 33.49 5.92 7.26
CA PRO A 374 34.33 4.76 7.55
C PRO A 374 33.69 3.98 8.71
N VAL A 375 32.69 3.15 8.43
CA VAL A 375 32.07 2.32 9.45
C VAL A 375 33.01 1.15 9.77
N ARG A 376 33.53 1.18 10.99
CA ARG A 376 34.20 0.06 11.63
C ARG A 376 33.19 -1.10 11.70
N LEU A 377 33.35 -2.11 10.84
CA LEU A 377 32.55 -3.33 10.86
C LEU A 377 32.48 -3.87 12.30
N GLN A 378 31.28 -3.91 12.89
CA GLN A 378 31.08 -4.67 14.12
C GLN A 378 31.28 -6.16 13.79
N LYS A 379 32.01 -6.84 14.66
CA LYS A 379 32.36 -8.25 14.52
C LYS A 379 31.09 -9.13 14.57
N PRO A 380 30.98 -10.20 13.78
CA PRO A 380 29.76 -11.01 13.73
C PRO A 380 29.44 -11.65 15.10
N LEU A 381 28.17 -11.61 15.48
CA LEU A 381 27.63 -12.43 16.57
C LEU A 381 27.67 -13.91 16.16
N ARG A 382 28.19 -14.77 17.02
CA ARG A 382 28.25 -16.22 16.80
C ARG A 382 26.84 -16.81 16.71
N PRO A 383 26.64 -17.88 15.92
CA PRO A 383 25.32 -18.50 15.78
C PRO A 383 24.90 -19.15 17.11
N SER A 384 23.72 -18.78 17.60
CA SER A 384 23.01 -19.53 18.63
C SER A 384 21.93 -20.40 17.97
N PRO A 385 21.55 -21.55 18.56
CA PRO A 385 20.55 -22.44 17.99
C PRO A 385 19.19 -21.75 17.88
N VAL A 386 18.48 -22.08 16.82
CA VAL A 386 17.18 -21.54 16.43
C VAL A 386 16.12 -21.88 17.49
N GLU A 387 15.54 -20.85 18.10
CA GLU A 387 14.16 -20.90 18.58
C GLU A 387 13.32 -20.09 17.59
N ILE A 388 12.25 -20.71 17.10
CA ILE A 388 11.24 -20.06 16.25
C ILE A 388 10.39 -19.23 17.21
N ASP A 389 10.59 -17.91 17.17
CA ASP A 389 9.73 -16.95 17.86
C ASP A 389 8.75 -16.38 16.82
N ASP A 390 7.49 -16.78 16.95
CA ASP A 390 6.34 -16.33 16.17
C ASP A 390 5.85 -14.99 16.73
N ASP A 391 6.65 -13.94 16.59
CA ASP A 391 6.20 -12.57 16.73
C ASP A 391 7.20 -11.68 16.01
N PHE A 392 6.73 -10.75 15.15
CA PHE A 392 7.25 -9.38 15.07
C PHE A 392 6.55 -8.54 13.98
N ASP A 393 6.08 -7.40 14.47
CA ASP A 393 5.99 -6.04 13.91
C ASP A 393 5.87 -5.81 12.39
N LEU A 394 4.69 -5.26 12.06
CA LEU A 394 4.43 -4.45 10.88
C LEU A 394 5.25 -3.15 10.96
N ILE A 395 6.16 -2.96 10.00
CA ILE A 395 6.85 -1.71 9.77
C ILE A 395 5.83 -0.66 9.29
N GLU A 396 5.69 0.43 10.05
CA GLU A 396 4.92 1.61 9.67
C GLU A 396 5.75 2.53 8.73
N ASP A 397 5.10 2.99 7.66
CA ASP A 397 5.54 4.10 6.81
C ASP A 397 5.48 5.42 7.60
N ASP A 398 6.64 5.98 7.97
CA ASP A 398 6.74 7.39 8.35
C ASP A 398 7.32 8.21 7.19
N ASN A 399 6.69 9.35 6.91
CA ASN A 399 7.20 10.34 5.95
C ASN A 399 7.05 11.76 6.53
N ASP A 400 8.19 12.37 6.87
CA ASP A 400 8.35 13.67 7.49
C ASP A 400 9.50 14.42 6.81
N THR A 401 9.18 15.66 6.45
CA THR A 401 9.85 16.51 5.47
C THR A 401 11.03 17.28 6.08
N VAL A 402 12.18 17.34 5.39
CA VAL A 402 13.31 18.23 5.74
C VAL A 402 13.32 19.49 4.88
N ILE A 403 13.50 20.63 5.56
CA ILE A 403 13.70 21.99 5.04
C ILE A 403 15.17 22.19 4.66
N LEU A 404 15.45 22.75 3.48
CA LEU A 404 16.76 23.33 3.15
C LEU A 404 16.73 24.85 3.35
N ALA A 405 17.76 25.32 4.05
CA ALA A 405 17.93 26.67 4.56
C ALA A 405 18.63 27.62 3.57
N GLU A 406 18.27 28.91 3.66
CA GLU A 406 19.17 30.04 3.37
C GLU A 406 19.45 30.79 4.70
N ALA A 407 20.68 31.27 4.90
CA ALA A 407 21.18 31.91 6.13
C ALA A 407 21.19 33.46 6.01
N PRO A 408 21.52 34.22 7.08
CA PRO A 408 20.95 34.23 8.43
C PRO A 408 20.45 35.63 8.83
N VAL A 409 19.43 35.73 9.69
CA VAL A 409 19.17 36.97 10.44
C VAL A 409 18.94 36.61 11.91
N ALA A 410 19.92 37.00 12.73
CA ALA A 410 20.01 37.06 14.19
C ALA A 410 19.07 36.16 15.04
N ALA A 411 19.68 35.23 15.77
CA ALA A 411 19.03 34.41 16.79
C ALA A 411 18.49 35.25 17.97
N PRO A 412 17.25 35.01 18.45
CA PRO A 412 16.89 35.33 19.81
C PRO A 412 17.19 34.13 20.73
N THR A 413 17.69 34.47 21.90
CA THR A 413 18.09 33.60 23.00
C THR A 413 16.94 32.70 23.46
N VAL A 414 17.24 31.41 23.70
CA VAL A 414 16.29 30.42 24.22
C VAL A 414 16.00 30.74 25.70
N PRO A 415 14.74 30.98 26.13
CA PRO A 415 14.41 31.03 27.55
C PRO A 415 14.26 29.62 28.10
N ASP A 416 14.68 29.47 29.34
CA ASP A 416 14.61 28.27 30.16
C ASP A 416 13.20 27.63 30.18
N LEU A 417 13.15 26.34 29.83
CA LEU A 417 11.96 25.47 29.76
C LEU A 417 11.20 25.34 31.09
N GLN A 418 11.78 25.74 32.21
CA GLN A 418 11.06 25.73 33.51
C GLN A 418 10.07 26.89 33.66
N THR A 419 10.22 27.99 32.91
CA THR A 419 9.41 29.21 33.12
C THR A 419 8.06 29.18 32.36
N LEU A 420 7.90 28.31 31.35
CA LEU A 420 6.70 28.25 30.49
C LEU A 420 5.57 27.36 31.03
N ARG A 421 5.73 26.74 32.21
CA ARG A 421 4.70 25.86 32.79
C ARG A 421 3.45 26.58 33.33
N ASN A 422 3.44 27.91 33.44
CA ASN A 422 2.40 28.65 34.19
C ASN A 422 1.47 29.57 33.38
N ALA A 423 1.35 29.40 32.05
CA ALA A 423 0.44 30.25 31.25
C ALA A 423 -0.32 29.51 30.12
N ALA A 424 -0.45 28.19 30.19
CA ALA A 424 -1.23 27.43 29.20
C ALA A 424 -2.73 27.73 29.38
N ARG A 425 -3.38 28.25 28.33
CA ARG A 425 -4.82 28.52 28.32
C ARG A 425 -5.54 27.27 27.79
N ALA A 426 -6.36 26.63 28.61
CA ALA A 426 -7.22 25.55 28.13
C ALA A 426 -8.20 26.06 27.07
N ILE A 427 -8.14 25.49 25.86
CA ILE A 427 -8.99 25.85 24.74
C ILE A 427 -10.25 24.99 24.74
N GLY A 428 -10.11 23.69 24.98
CA GLY A 428 -11.26 22.81 25.21
C GLY A 428 -10.88 21.35 25.38
N THR A 429 -11.91 20.55 25.61
CA THR A 429 -11.80 19.10 25.78
C THR A 429 -12.75 18.40 24.83
N THR A 430 -12.37 17.20 24.39
CA THR A 430 -13.24 16.32 23.60
C THR A 430 -13.12 14.88 24.07
N GLU A 431 -14.24 14.17 24.12
CA GLU A 431 -14.25 12.73 24.35
C GLU A 431 -13.74 11.99 23.10
N ILE A 432 -12.93 10.96 23.33
CA ILE A 432 -12.40 10.06 22.30
C ILE A 432 -13.38 8.91 22.12
N THR A 433 -13.89 8.75 20.90
CA THR A 433 -14.74 7.60 20.51
C THR A 433 -13.87 6.48 19.93
N GLN A 434 -14.43 5.26 19.83
CA GLN A 434 -13.73 4.17 19.13
C GLN A 434 -13.40 4.55 17.67
N GLY A 435 -14.32 5.24 16.99
CA GLY A 435 -14.08 5.73 15.62
C GLY A 435 -12.96 6.76 15.51
N ASN A 436 -12.65 7.51 16.59
CA ASN A 436 -11.49 8.40 16.64
C ASN A 436 -10.17 7.61 16.63
N ILE A 437 -10.11 6.53 17.41
CA ILE A 437 -8.95 5.63 17.49
C ILE A 437 -8.76 4.91 16.16
N ASP A 438 -9.81 4.30 15.61
CA ASP A 438 -9.73 3.49 14.38
C ASP A 438 -9.36 4.32 13.12
N ASN A 439 -9.56 5.65 13.17
CA ASN A 439 -9.35 6.55 12.03
C ASN A 439 -8.37 7.69 12.34
N ASP A 440 -7.57 7.55 13.39
CA ASP A 440 -6.47 8.44 13.77
C ASP A 440 -6.86 9.92 13.76
N HIS A 441 -7.96 10.30 14.44
CA HIS A 441 -8.36 11.71 14.50
C HIS A 441 -8.99 12.13 15.82
N ILE A 442 -8.81 13.41 16.17
CA ILE A 442 -9.40 14.05 17.34
C ILE A 442 -10.38 15.13 16.83
N TYR A 443 -11.66 15.02 17.21
CA TYR A 443 -12.64 16.05 16.86
C TYR A 443 -12.45 17.30 17.73
N LEU A 444 -12.52 18.47 17.12
CA LEU A 444 -12.36 19.76 17.79
C LEU A 444 -13.67 20.57 17.80
N ARG A 445 -14.79 19.91 17.46
CA ARG A 445 -16.09 20.55 17.15
C ARG A 445 -16.60 21.47 18.26
N GLY A 446 -16.34 21.12 19.53
CA GLY A 446 -16.88 21.83 20.70
C GLY A 446 -16.10 23.08 21.11
N PHE A 447 -14.97 23.37 20.47
CA PHE A 447 -14.14 24.54 20.76
C PHE A 447 -13.39 25.05 19.53
N PHE A 448 -13.90 24.73 18.34
CA PHE A 448 -13.23 25.00 17.06
C PHE A 448 -13.09 26.49 16.78
N GLU A 449 -14.07 27.27 17.24
CA GLU A 449 -14.14 28.73 17.12
C GLU A 449 -13.07 29.47 17.94
N LYS A 450 -12.37 28.77 18.84
CA LYS A 450 -11.31 29.36 19.66
C LYS A 450 -9.92 29.33 19.00
N PHE A 451 -9.81 28.70 17.83
CA PHE A 451 -8.60 28.75 17.02
C PHE A 451 -8.61 30.01 16.11
N PRO A 452 -7.44 30.57 15.76
CA PRO A 452 -7.34 31.67 14.80
C PRO A 452 -7.99 31.34 13.46
N ALA A 453 -8.78 32.27 12.92
CA ALA A 453 -9.53 32.04 11.67
C ALA A 453 -8.63 31.80 10.45
N ASP A 454 -7.43 32.38 10.45
CA ASP A 454 -6.39 32.20 9.41
C ASP A 454 -5.63 30.88 9.54
N ALA A 455 -5.82 30.12 10.63
CA ALA A 455 -5.35 28.74 10.81
C ALA A 455 -6.38 27.68 10.40
N ILE A 456 -7.56 28.09 9.92
CA ILE A 456 -8.64 27.21 9.48
C ILE A 456 -8.74 27.23 7.95
N GLY A 457 -8.52 26.07 7.33
CA GLY A 457 -8.64 25.86 5.89
C GLY A 457 -9.98 25.25 5.48
N GLY A 458 -10.18 25.06 4.18
CA GLY A 458 -11.30 24.30 3.62
C GLY A 458 -11.15 22.79 3.79
N SER A 459 -12.07 22.03 3.18
CA SER A 459 -12.22 20.57 3.38
C SER A 459 -11.14 19.70 2.73
N ASN A 460 -10.19 20.30 2.02
CA ASN A 460 -9.12 19.59 1.33
C ASN A 460 -7.78 20.36 1.37
N ARG A 461 -6.68 19.66 1.05
CA ARG A 461 -5.31 20.21 1.07
C ARG A 461 -5.09 21.38 0.12
N ALA A 462 -5.81 21.45 -1.00
CA ALA A 462 -5.70 22.57 -1.94
C ALA A 462 -6.34 23.87 -1.38
N SER A 463 -7.16 23.74 -0.36
CA SER A 463 -7.72 24.82 0.45
C SER A 463 -7.09 24.87 1.84
N ALA A 464 -5.79 24.64 1.98
CA ALA A 464 -5.11 24.76 3.27
C ALA A 464 -5.26 26.17 3.85
N ALA A 465 -5.19 26.28 5.17
CA ALA A 465 -5.24 27.57 5.85
C ALA A 465 -4.08 28.48 5.43
N GLN A 466 -4.23 29.79 5.66
CA GLN A 466 -3.17 30.75 5.37
C GLN A 466 -1.97 30.60 6.31
N ARG A 467 -2.21 30.04 7.50
CA ARG A 467 -1.21 29.86 8.54
C ARG A 467 -1.31 28.48 9.19
N GLU A 468 -0.17 27.88 9.50
CA GLU A 468 -0.11 26.62 10.24
C GLU A 468 0.05 26.88 11.74
N ILE A 469 -0.33 25.88 12.54
CA ILE A 469 -0.17 25.80 13.99
C ILE A 469 0.84 24.71 14.35
N ALA A 470 1.56 24.91 15.45
CA ALA A 470 2.41 23.90 16.06
C ALA A 470 1.62 23.13 17.13
N VAL A 471 1.76 21.80 17.14
CA VAL A 471 1.09 20.90 18.08
C VAL A 471 2.13 20.07 18.83
N ASP A 472 2.27 20.33 20.13
CA ASP A 472 3.01 19.54 21.11
C ASP A 472 2.07 18.46 21.68
N TRP A 473 2.28 17.21 21.30
CA TRP A 473 1.45 16.08 21.75
C TRP A 473 2.21 15.15 22.72
N GLY A 474 3.37 15.58 23.23
CA GLY A 474 4.26 14.73 24.03
C GLY A 474 5.12 13.75 23.21
N GLY A 475 5.21 13.98 21.89
CA GLY A 475 6.14 13.33 20.97
C GLY A 475 7.57 13.87 21.09
N GLY A 476 8.52 13.22 20.40
CA GLY A 476 9.90 13.72 20.30
C GLY A 476 10.03 15.01 19.48
N THR A 477 9.04 15.30 18.64
CA THR A 477 8.97 16.47 17.75
C THR A 477 7.57 17.11 17.78
N VAL A 478 7.53 18.43 17.58
CA VAL A 478 6.27 19.18 17.42
C VAL A 478 5.75 19.02 16.00
N VAL A 479 4.43 18.92 15.85
CA VAL A 479 3.80 18.76 14.53
C VAL A 479 3.32 20.11 14.00
N ILE A 480 3.65 20.42 12.76
CA ILE A 480 3.16 21.61 12.06
C ILE A 480 1.97 21.22 11.17
N THR A 481 0.79 21.80 11.40
CA THR A 481 -0.46 21.48 10.68
C THR A 481 -1.41 22.68 10.61
N ASP A 482 -2.41 22.66 9.71
CA ASP A 482 -3.59 23.51 9.78
C ASP A 482 -4.83 22.73 10.28
N LEU A 483 -5.97 23.42 10.37
CA LEU A 483 -7.25 22.85 10.78
C LEU A 483 -8.21 22.72 9.59
N ASP A 484 -8.90 21.59 9.47
CA ASP A 484 -9.94 21.42 8.45
C ASP A 484 -11.27 22.01 8.94
N GLY A 485 -11.74 23.06 8.28
CA GLY A 485 -12.94 23.80 8.67
C GLY A 485 -14.26 23.05 8.50
N ALA A 486 -14.32 22.03 7.63
CA ALA A 486 -15.54 21.28 7.38
C ALA A 486 -15.69 20.12 8.38
N LYS A 487 -14.60 19.38 8.61
CA LYS A 487 -14.58 18.19 9.49
C LYS A 487 -14.18 18.52 10.93
N ARG A 488 -13.63 19.72 11.16
CA ARG A 488 -13.27 20.31 12.46
C ARG A 488 -12.31 19.44 13.28
N PHE A 489 -11.13 19.22 12.74
CA PHE A 489 -10.06 18.38 13.28
C PHE A 489 -8.70 18.84 12.73
N PHE A 490 -7.60 18.37 13.35
CA PHE A 490 -6.25 18.60 12.82
C PHE A 490 -6.09 17.93 11.46
N ARG A 491 -5.59 18.67 10.44
CA ARG A 491 -5.49 18.14 9.08
C ARG A 491 -4.41 17.06 8.97
N LYS A 492 -3.21 17.31 9.51
CA LYS A 492 -2.18 16.27 9.64
C LYS A 492 -2.50 15.40 10.84
N ARG A 493 -2.47 14.09 10.60
CA ARG A 493 -3.00 13.06 11.52
C ARG A 493 -2.02 11.94 11.83
N GLY A 494 -0.86 11.88 11.16
CA GLY A 494 0.11 10.79 11.34
C GLY A 494 0.50 10.59 12.80
N TRP A 495 0.73 11.69 13.51
CA TRP A 495 1.06 11.70 14.94
C TRP A 495 -0.06 11.23 15.88
N ILE A 496 -1.33 11.25 15.45
CA ILE A 496 -2.47 10.96 16.33
C ILE A 496 -2.50 9.48 16.69
N ARG A 497 -2.09 8.60 15.77
CA ARG A 497 -1.96 7.16 16.05
C ARG A 497 -0.94 6.91 17.15
N GLU A 498 0.26 7.46 17.00
CA GLU A 498 1.32 7.31 17.99
C GLU A 498 0.92 7.93 19.32
N PHE A 499 0.28 9.10 19.31
CA PHE A 499 -0.28 9.73 20.50
C PHE A 499 -1.25 8.79 21.25
N PHE A 500 -2.19 8.16 20.55
CA PHE A 500 -3.14 7.22 21.15
C PHE A 500 -2.44 5.96 21.68
N ALA A 501 -1.53 5.37 20.91
CA ALA A 501 -0.79 4.17 21.31
C ALA A 501 0.09 4.43 22.54
N ARG A 502 0.88 5.52 22.52
CA ARG A 502 1.80 5.91 23.59
C ARG A 502 1.07 6.16 24.92
N HIS A 503 -0.11 6.76 24.87
CA HIS A 503 -0.88 7.08 26.07
C HIS A 503 -1.90 6.00 26.46
N GLY A 504 -2.01 4.93 25.64
CA GLY A 504 -2.97 3.84 25.83
C GLY A 504 -4.41 4.31 25.81
N ALA A 505 -4.75 5.23 24.89
CA ALA A 505 -6.06 5.87 24.81
C ALA A 505 -7.17 4.86 24.55
N ARG A 506 -8.30 5.02 25.24
CA ARG A 506 -9.49 4.17 25.11
C ARG A 506 -10.72 5.02 24.78
N ALA A 507 -11.71 4.39 24.17
CA ALA A 507 -13.00 5.04 24.00
C ALA A 507 -13.57 5.47 25.35
N GLY A 508 -13.99 6.73 25.45
CA GLY A 508 -14.45 7.38 26.69
C GLY A 508 -13.38 8.16 27.45
N ASP A 509 -12.10 8.07 27.07
CA ASP A 509 -11.08 9.01 27.54
C ASP A 509 -11.31 10.40 26.93
N THR A 510 -10.75 11.44 27.55
CA THR A 510 -10.87 12.82 27.07
C THR A 510 -9.52 13.34 26.61
N VAL A 511 -9.48 14.05 25.48
CA VAL A 511 -8.31 14.83 25.08
C VAL A 511 -8.55 16.30 25.40
N MET A 512 -7.61 16.92 26.09
CA MET A 512 -7.55 18.34 26.37
C MET A 512 -6.58 19.03 25.41
N VAL A 513 -6.98 20.18 24.88
CA VAL A 513 -6.14 21.04 24.04
C VAL A 513 -5.89 22.37 24.77
N GLU A 514 -4.63 22.72 24.94
CA GLU A 514 -4.17 23.94 25.60
C GLU A 514 -3.41 24.83 24.61
N GLU A 515 -3.63 26.13 24.62
CA GLU A 515 -2.79 27.08 23.91
C GLU A 515 -1.61 27.47 24.81
N ILE A 516 -0.40 27.14 24.38
CA ILE A 516 0.84 27.38 25.14
C ILE A 516 1.58 28.63 24.64
N ALA A 517 1.33 29.04 23.40
CA ALA A 517 1.73 30.31 22.80
C ALA A 517 0.83 30.58 21.57
N PRO A 518 0.82 31.79 20.98
CA PRO A 518 0.08 32.04 19.75
C PRO A 518 0.43 31.02 18.66
N TYR A 519 -0.60 30.41 18.06
CA TYR A 519 -0.48 29.33 17.06
C TYR A 519 0.26 28.07 17.56
N SER A 520 0.46 27.89 18.86
CA SER A 520 1.13 26.74 19.45
C SER A 520 0.25 26.10 20.52
N TYR A 521 -0.08 24.83 20.31
CA TYR A 521 -1.02 24.09 21.13
C TYR A 521 -0.37 22.85 21.73
N ARG A 522 -0.78 22.48 22.94
CA ARG A 522 -0.46 21.21 23.57
C ARG A 522 -1.69 20.31 23.62
N VAL A 523 -1.51 19.02 23.36
CA VAL A 523 -2.55 18.01 23.42
C VAL A 523 -2.23 17.01 24.52
N VAL A 524 -3.17 16.80 25.44
CA VAL A 524 -2.98 15.96 26.64
C VAL A 524 -4.15 14.98 26.75
N LEU A 525 -3.85 13.69 26.93
CA LEU A 525 -4.87 12.68 27.24
C LEU A 525 -5.20 12.72 28.74
N GLN A 526 -6.49 12.85 29.06
CA GLN A 526 -7.06 12.73 30.40
C GLN A 526 -7.89 11.46 30.47
N ARG A 527 -7.46 10.53 31.34
CA ARG A 527 -8.18 9.28 31.54
C ARG A 527 -9.52 9.54 32.21
N ARG A 528 -10.53 8.77 31.81
CA ARG A 528 -11.81 8.76 32.52
C ARG A 528 -11.56 8.32 33.97
N ALA A 529 -11.98 9.14 34.94
CA ALA A 529 -11.99 8.72 36.34
C ALA A 529 -12.92 7.51 36.48
N ALA A 530 -12.41 6.45 37.10
CA ALA A 530 -13.12 5.19 37.33
C ALA A 530 -14.36 5.38 38.21
#